data_AF-U2MR01-F1
#
_entry.id   AF-U2MR01-F1
#
_cell.length_a   1.000
_cell.length_b   1.000
_cell.length_c   1.000
_cell.angle_alpha   90.00
_cell.angle_beta   90.00
_cell.angle_gamma   90.00
#
_symmetry.space_group_name_H-M   'P 1'
#
loop_
_entity.id
_entity.type
_entity.pdbx_description
1 polymer ?
#
loop_
_entity_poly.entity_id
_entity_poly.type
_entity_poly.pdbx_seq_one_letter_code
_entity_poly.pdbx_strand_id
1 'polypeptide(L)'
;MPLGHALMILMERLMSPSAMHYAGFLMGLAGLVLVIVGVFAKGDTRQTLWGLFGGLLFWTGWVEFLFLYYARRYGVQPEIENDVIVTKPEYLIMPASFGMWMMVMTMYVFSTKNGCDFITWIQKVCFRSRRKVIAAQPMTRHTSIITFMELNMMLWGLYLLLMFCYDKNFLGDHHPVTFLVGIGCLIGSVFMFKRELKLAAWGANIRMAIATVIIFWAPIEILGRINFFKEFWVEPEKYAPQLIIILLLFIVLGIYLWLKGTKRKTREEDGRA
;
A
#
# COMPACT_ATOMS: atom_id res chain seq x y z
N MET A 1 2.08 -5.53 -5.65
CA MET A 1 1.72 -4.41 -6.54
C MET A 1 1.38 -4.89 -7.96
N PRO A 2 2.30 -5.43 -8.79
CA PRO A 2 1.98 -5.72 -10.20
C PRO A 2 0.88 -6.78 -10.38
N LEU A 3 0.89 -7.84 -9.55
CA LEU A 3 -0.20 -8.85 -9.53
C LEU A 3 -1.55 -8.26 -9.08
N GLY A 4 -1.54 -7.26 -8.20
CA GLY A 4 -2.75 -6.58 -7.72
C GLY A 4 -3.38 -5.73 -8.82
N HIS A 5 -2.58 -4.90 -9.49
CA HIS A 5 -3.04 -4.12 -10.65
C HIS A 5 -3.52 -5.02 -11.79
N ALA A 6 -2.79 -6.09 -12.10
CA ALA A 6 -3.20 -7.06 -13.12
C ALA A 6 -4.55 -7.71 -12.77
N LEU A 7 -4.77 -8.08 -11.50
CA LEU A 7 -6.04 -8.63 -11.04
C LEU A 7 -7.19 -7.62 -11.17
N MET A 8 -6.96 -6.35 -10.81
CA MET A 8 -7.98 -5.30 -10.97
C MET A 8 -8.37 -5.11 -12.43
N ILE A 9 -7.40 -5.09 -13.34
CA ILE A 9 -7.67 -4.97 -14.79
C ILE A 9 -8.43 -6.19 -15.32
N LEU A 10 -8.08 -7.40 -14.86
CA LEU A 10 -8.83 -8.61 -15.20
C LEU A 10 -10.26 -8.55 -14.68
N MET A 11 -10.49 -8.08 -13.45
CA MET A 11 -11.84 -7.87 -12.92
C MET A 11 -12.61 -6.84 -13.73
N GLU A 12 -11.96 -5.76 -14.16
CA GLU A 12 -12.56 -4.74 -15.03
C GLU A 12 -13.02 -5.29 -16.38
N ARG A 13 -12.26 -6.23 -16.96
CA ARG A 13 -12.58 -6.82 -18.27
C ARG A 13 -13.56 -7.99 -18.21
N LEU A 14 -13.48 -8.81 -17.16
CA LEU A 14 -14.22 -10.08 -17.06
C LEU A 14 -15.57 -9.94 -16.36
N MET A 15 -15.75 -8.93 -15.51
CA MET A 15 -16.97 -8.76 -14.73
C MET A 15 -17.86 -7.66 -15.31
N SER A 16 -19.18 -7.86 -15.23
CA SER A 16 -20.12 -6.77 -15.53
C SER A 16 -19.96 -5.63 -14.51
N PRO A 17 -20.27 -4.37 -14.89
CA PRO A 17 -20.12 -3.23 -13.99
C PRO A 17 -20.87 -3.41 -12.65
N SER A 18 -22.06 -4.01 -12.69
CA SER A 18 -22.83 -4.31 -11.47
C SER A 18 -22.15 -5.34 -10.59
N ALA A 19 -21.66 -6.45 -11.16
CA ALA A 19 -20.96 -7.48 -10.41
C ALA A 19 -19.67 -6.95 -9.78
N MET A 20 -18.95 -6.07 -10.48
CA MET A 20 -17.74 -5.41 -9.98
C MET A 20 -18.01 -4.53 -8.75
N HIS A 21 -19.11 -3.77 -8.74
CA HIS A 21 -19.47 -2.94 -7.59
C HIS A 21 -19.78 -3.79 -6.35
N TYR A 22 -20.56 -4.87 -6.51
CA TYR A 22 -20.83 -5.79 -5.41
C TYR A 22 -19.58 -6.50 -4.93
N ALA A 23 -18.72 -6.96 -5.86
CA ALA A 23 -17.46 -7.60 -5.54
C ALA A 23 -16.51 -6.65 -4.79
N GLY A 24 -16.36 -5.40 -5.25
CA GLY A 24 -15.55 -4.39 -4.58
C GLY A 24 -16.06 -4.06 -3.17
N PHE A 25 -17.38 -3.91 -3.01
CA PHE A 25 -17.96 -3.66 -1.70
C PHE A 25 -17.76 -4.84 -0.73
N LEU A 26 -18.01 -6.08 -1.18
CA LEU A 26 -17.78 -7.28 -0.38
C LEU A 26 -16.30 -7.50 -0.06
N MET A 27 -15.40 -7.15 -0.99
CA MET A 27 -13.95 -7.21 -0.79
C MET A 27 -13.51 -6.29 0.35
N GLY A 28 -14.01 -5.05 0.37
CA GLY A 28 -13.69 -4.11 1.44
C GLY A 28 -14.28 -4.53 2.79
N LEU A 29 -15.50 -5.08 2.80
CA LEU A 29 -16.11 -5.65 4.00
C LEU A 29 -15.30 -6.85 4.53
N ALA A 30 -14.89 -7.75 3.65
CA ALA A 30 -14.02 -8.87 4.01
C ALA A 30 -12.71 -8.35 4.60
N GLY A 31 -12.11 -7.33 3.99
CA GLY A 31 -10.91 -6.67 4.50
C GLY A 31 -11.08 -6.16 5.93
N LEU A 32 -12.18 -5.45 6.22
CA LEU A 32 -12.50 -4.98 7.57
C LEU A 32 -12.66 -6.14 8.57
N VAL A 33 -13.40 -7.19 8.19
CA VAL A 33 -13.59 -8.39 9.03
C VAL A 33 -12.25 -9.04 9.35
N LEU A 34 -11.34 -9.16 8.37
CA LEU A 34 -10.01 -9.74 8.58
C LEU A 34 -9.20 -8.94 9.61
N VAL A 35 -9.27 -7.62 9.58
CA VAL A 35 -8.57 -6.76 10.56
C VAL A 35 -9.15 -6.97 11.96
N ILE A 36 -10.48 -7.00 12.09
CA ILE A 36 -11.15 -7.20 13.38
C ILE A 36 -10.81 -8.58 13.95
N VAL A 37 -10.87 -9.64 13.14
CA VAL A 37 -10.46 -10.99 13.54
C VAL A 37 -8.97 -11.02 13.92
N GLY A 38 -8.14 -10.27 13.20
CA GLY A 38 -6.72 -10.11 13.45
C GLY A 38 -6.38 -9.56 14.84
N VAL A 39 -7.27 -8.78 15.47
CA VAL A 39 -7.11 -8.28 16.84
C VAL A 39 -7.02 -9.43 17.85
N PHE A 40 -7.77 -10.51 17.62
CA PHE A 40 -7.86 -11.66 18.51
C PHE A 40 -6.83 -12.77 18.18
N ALA A 41 -6.09 -12.64 17.08
CA ALA A 41 -5.09 -13.61 16.68
C ALA A 41 -3.87 -13.59 17.63
N LYS A 42 -3.36 -14.77 18.00
CA LYS A 42 -2.15 -14.90 18.83
C LYS A 42 -0.89 -14.82 17.97
N GLY A 43 0.04 -13.96 18.36
CA GLY A 43 1.37 -13.83 17.75
C GLY A 43 1.50 -12.63 16.81
N ASP A 44 2.58 -11.87 16.99
CA ASP A 44 2.84 -10.59 16.28
C ASP A 44 2.82 -10.73 14.75
N THR A 45 3.44 -11.79 14.22
CA THR A 45 3.46 -12.07 12.78
C THR A 45 2.06 -12.33 12.23
N ARG A 46 1.23 -13.10 12.94
CA ARG A 46 -0.13 -13.41 12.49
C ARG A 46 -1.01 -12.17 12.50
N GLN A 47 -0.94 -11.36 13.56
CA GLN A 47 -1.64 -10.09 13.62
C GLN A 47 -1.21 -9.15 12.49
N THR A 48 0.09 -9.08 12.20
CA THR A 48 0.64 -8.29 11.09
C THR A 48 0.06 -8.75 9.75
N LEU A 49 0.01 -10.06 9.50
CA LEU A 49 -0.55 -10.62 8.26
C LEU A 49 -2.04 -10.32 8.11
N TRP A 50 -2.84 -10.47 9.17
CA TRP A 50 -4.26 -10.09 9.14
C TRP A 50 -4.45 -8.60 8.85
N GLY A 51 -3.61 -7.74 9.45
CA GLY A 51 -3.64 -6.30 9.18
C GLY A 51 -3.22 -5.95 7.75
N LEU A 52 -2.22 -6.64 7.20
CA LEU A 52 -1.76 -6.47 5.82
C LEU A 52 -2.84 -6.87 4.81
N PHE A 53 -3.32 -8.12 4.87
CA PHE A 53 -4.31 -8.59 3.91
C PHE A 53 -5.64 -7.86 4.08
N GLY A 54 -6.07 -7.62 5.32
CA GLY A 54 -7.25 -6.82 5.59
C GLY A 54 -7.13 -5.39 5.07
N GLY A 55 -5.95 -4.76 5.23
CA GLY A 55 -5.66 -3.43 4.71
C GLY A 55 -5.67 -3.33 3.19
N LEU A 56 -5.08 -4.31 2.49
CA LEU A 56 -5.08 -4.35 1.03
C LEU A 56 -6.50 -4.54 0.47
N LEU A 57 -7.26 -5.49 1.01
CA LEU A 57 -8.65 -5.73 0.58
C LEU A 57 -9.56 -4.54 0.88
N PHE A 58 -9.37 -3.89 2.03
CA PHE A 58 -10.08 -2.67 2.40
C PHE A 58 -9.77 -1.52 1.43
N TRP A 59 -8.49 -1.28 1.15
CA TRP A 59 -8.05 -0.24 0.23
C TRP A 59 -8.63 -0.46 -1.17
N THR A 60 -8.40 -1.63 -1.76
CA THR A 60 -8.90 -1.92 -3.11
C THR A 60 -10.42 -1.95 -3.17
N GLY A 61 -11.09 -2.52 -2.17
CA GLY A 61 -12.55 -2.62 -2.13
C GLY A 61 -13.27 -1.30 -1.87
N TRP A 62 -12.97 -0.65 -0.76
CA TRP A 62 -13.72 0.54 -0.31
C TRP A 62 -13.05 1.86 -0.64
N VAL A 63 -11.75 1.90 -0.91
CA VAL A 63 -11.12 3.14 -1.38
C VAL A 63 -11.20 3.19 -2.90
N GLU A 64 -10.52 2.28 -3.60
CA GLU A 64 -10.40 2.31 -5.06
C GLU A 64 -11.73 2.04 -5.77
N PHE A 65 -12.39 0.91 -5.51
CA PHE A 65 -13.62 0.58 -6.23
C PHE A 65 -14.83 1.46 -5.87
N LEU A 66 -14.90 2.04 -4.67
CA LEU A 66 -15.95 3.03 -4.36
C LEU A 66 -15.70 4.36 -5.07
N PHE A 67 -14.45 4.83 -5.15
CA PHE A 67 -14.14 5.99 -5.98
C PHE A 67 -14.47 5.73 -7.45
N LEU A 68 -14.15 4.53 -7.97
CA LEU A 68 -14.53 4.12 -9.33
C LEU A 68 -16.05 4.12 -9.52
N TYR A 69 -16.81 3.58 -8.56
CA TYR A 69 -18.27 3.56 -8.59
C TYR A 69 -18.84 4.98 -8.70
N TYR A 70 -18.40 5.88 -7.82
CA TYR A 70 -18.90 7.26 -7.82
C TYR A 70 -18.44 8.04 -9.05
N ALA A 71 -17.21 7.82 -9.51
CA ALA A 71 -16.70 8.42 -10.74
C ALA A 71 -17.55 8.03 -11.95
N ARG A 72 -17.87 6.73 -12.09
CA ARG A 72 -18.76 6.24 -13.17
C ARG A 72 -20.18 6.75 -13.02
N ARG A 73 -20.73 6.75 -11.80
CA ARG A 73 -22.10 7.20 -11.52
C ARG A 73 -22.31 8.67 -11.86
N TYR A 74 -21.33 9.51 -11.58
CA TYR A 74 -21.39 10.96 -11.87
C TYR A 74 -20.73 11.36 -13.20
N GLY A 75 -20.30 10.39 -14.01
CA GLY A 75 -19.76 10.65 -15.35
C GLY A 75 -18.44 11.41 -15.36
N VAL A 76 -17.59 11.22 -14.34
CA VAL A 76 -16.23 11.81 -14.29
C VAL A 76 -15.42 11.22 -15.45
N GLN A 77 -15.01 12.10 -16.37
CA GLN A 77 -14.22 11.70 -17.53
C GLN A 77 -12.79 11.36 -17.10
N PRO A 78 -12.17 10.31 -17.66
CA PRO A 78 -10.75 10.05 -17.46
C PRO A 78 -9.91 11.18 -18.04
N GLU A 79 -8.71 11.35 -17.52
CA GLU A 79 -7.74 12.26 -18.13
C GLU A 79 -7.10 11.56 -19.33
N ILE A 80 -7.29 12.13 -20.52
CA ILE A 80 -6.76 11.62 -21.78
C ILE A 80 -5.68 12.58 -22.27
N GLU A 81 -4.47 12.07 -22.49
CA GLU A 81 -3.42 12.77 -23.23
C GLU A 81 -3.04 11.96 -24.46
N ASN A 82 -2.95 12.60 -25.63
CA ASN A 82 -2.54 11.96 -26.89
C ASN A 82 -3.32 10.66 -27.19
N ASP A 83 -4.65 10.68 -27.00
CA ASP A 83 -5.55 9.53 -27.17
C ASP A 83 -5.28 8.32 -26.24
N VAL A 84 -4.46 8.50 -25.21
CA VAL A 84 -4.21 7.50 -24.16
C VAL A 84 -4.80 7.96 -22.83
N ILE A 85 -5.50 7.06 -22.14
CA ILE A 85 -5.98 7.33 -20.77
C ILE A 85 -4.76 7.36 -19.84
N VAL A 86 -4.40 8.55 -19.36
CA VAL A 86 -3.24 8.77 -18.48
C VAL A 86 -3.64 8.68 -17.01
N THR A 87 -4.83 9.17 -16.65
CA THR A 87 -5.34 9.08 -15.28
C THR A 87 -6.75 8.51 -15.30
N LYS A 88 -6.97 7.42 -14.56
CA LYS A 88 -8.31 6.85 -14.41
C LYS A 88 -9.22 7.76 -13.56
N PRO A 89 -10.55 7.75 -13.78
CA PRO A 89 -11.49 8.68 -13.13
C PRO A 89 -11.49 8.64 -11.60
N GLU A 90 -11.29 7.46 -11.02
CA GLU A 90 -11.22 7.25 -9.56
C GLU A 90 -10.09 8.04 -8.91
N TYR A 91 -8.97 8.18 -9.59
CA TYR A 91 -7.80 8.88 -9.07
C TYR A 91 -7.94 10.39 -9.17
N LEU A 92 -8.82 10.90 -10.05
CA LEU A 92 -9.13 12.33 -10.15
C LEU A 92 -9.99 12.83 -8.98
N ILE A 93 -10.79 11.95 -8.37
CA ILE A 93 -11.59 12.28 -7.18
C ILE A 93 -10.72 12.20 -5.90
N MET A 94 -9.69 11.36 -5.91
CA MET A 94 -8.86 11.09 -4.75
C MET A 94 -8.21 12.34 -4.10
N PRO A 95 -7.71 13.36 -4.83
CA PRO A 95 -7.24 14.62 -4.26
C PRO A 95 -8.24 15.34 -3.36
N ALA A 96 -9.55 15.22 -3.62
CA ALA A 96 -10.59 15.83 -2.79
C ALA A 96 -10.60 15.26 -1.35
N SER A 97 -10.03 14.07 -1.15
CA SER A 97 -9.90 13.45 0.17
C SER A 97 -8.75 14.02 1.01
N PHE A 98 -7.93 14.93 0.47
CA PHE A 98 -6.78 15.54 1.17
C PHE A 98 -7.16 16.14 2.54
N GLY A 99 -8.30 16.82 2.64
CA GLY A 99 -8.78 17.38 3.90
C GLY A 99 -9.02 16.32 4.98
N MET A 100 -9.59 15.18 4.59
CA MET A 100 -9.79 14.03 5.47
C MET A 100 -8.45 13.40 5.86
N TRP A 101 -7.52 13.28 4.92
CA TRP A 101 -6.17 12.78 5.20
C TRP A 101 -5.43 13.65 6.22
N MET A 102 -5.49 14.97 6.05
CA MET A 102 -4.86 15.95 6.96
C MET A 102 -5.42 15.86 8.38
N MET A 103 -6.74 15.69 8.51
CA MET A 103 -7.40 15.49 9.80
C MET A 103 -6.87 14.24 10.52
N VAL A 104 -6.80 13.12 9.80
CA VAL A 104 -6.29 11.86 10.35
C VAL A 104 -4.79 11.98 10.67
N MET A 105 -3.99 12.55 9.79
CA MET A 105 -2.56 12.79 10.02
C MET A 105 -2.30 13.64 11.26
N THR A 106 -3.13 14.64 11.52
CA THR A 106 -3.01 15.47 12.73
C THR A 106 -3.19 14.63 13.99
N MET A 107 -4.19 13.74 14.03
CA MET A 107 -4.36 12.80 15.14
C MET A 107 -3.14 11.88 15.29
N TYR A 108 -2.63 11.34 14.17
CA TYR A 108 -1.48 10.44 14.19
C TYR A 108 -0.19 11.12 14.64
N VAL A 109 0.03 12.37 14.23
CA VAL A 109 1.23 13.13 14.56
C VAL A 109 1.19 13.62 16.01
N PHE A 110 0.06 14.13 16.49
CA PHE A 110 -0.03 14.78 17.80
C PHE A 110 -0.47 13.84 18.92
N SER A 111 -1.35 12.86 18.66
CA SER A 111 -2.03 12.13 19.74
C SER A 111 -1.52 10.71 19.98
N THR A 112 -0.64 10.18 19.13
CA THR A 112 -0.30 8.75 19.17
C THR A 112 1.20 8.48 18.99
N LYS A 113 1.75 7.60 19.82
CA LYS A 113 3.11 7.07 19.63
C LYS A 113 3.06 5.88 18.67
N ASN A 114 3.41 6.11 17.41
CA ASN A 114 3.30 5.10 16.34
C ASN A 114 4.61 4.36 16.06
N GLY A 115 4.49 3.16 15.46
CA GLY A 115 5.62 2.36 14.97
C GLY A 115 6.16 2.82 13.62
N CYS A 116 5.37 3.59 12.86
CA CYS A 116 5.77 4.20 11.60
C CYS A 116 6.95 5.17 11.80
N ASP A 117 8.05 4.89 11.10
CA ASP A 117 9.27 5.69 11.15
C ASP A 117 9.05 7.10 10.59
N PHE A 118 8.17 7.26 9.59
CA PHE A 118 7.85 8.57 9.00
C PHE A 118 7.15 9.50 9.98
N ILE A 119 6.06 9.04 10.61
CA ILE A 119 5.34 9.83 11.62
C ILE A 119 6.24 10.09 12.83
N THR A 120 7.05 9.11 13.23
CA THR A 120 8.04 9.30 14.30
C THR A 120 9.09 10.34 13.93
N TRP A 121 9.52 10.40 12.68
CA TRP A 121 10.44 11.43 12.18
C TRP A 121 9.78 12.81 12.23
N ILE A 122 8.54 12.97 11.73
CA ILE A 122 7.77 14.22 11.83
C ILE A 122 7.69 14.67 13.29
N GLN A 123 7.30 13.76 14.20
CA GLN A 123 7.21 14.06 15.64
C GLN A 123 8.54 14.53 16.23
N LYS A 124 9.67 13.93 15.83
CA LYS A 124 11.01 14.30 16.31
C LYS A 124 11.40 15.69 15.80
N VAL A 125 11.12 15.98 14.53
CA VAL A 125 11.44 17.27 13.90
C VAL A 125 10.57 18.39 14.47
N CYS A 126 9.26 18.17 14.57
CA CYS A 126 8.28 19.18 14.99
C CYS A 126 8.22 19.39 16.51
N PHE A 127 8.25 18.33 17.33
CA PHE A 127 8.01 18.44 18.77
C PHE A 127 9.25 18.37 19.64
N ARG A 128 10.41 17.95 19.09
CA ARG A 128 11.71 17.86 19.78
C ARG A 128 11.58 17.39 21.24
N SER A 129 11.80 18.28 22.21
CA SER A 129 11.77 18.02 23.66
C SER A 129 10.36 17.80 24.23
N ARG A 130 9.31 18.36 23.61
CA ARG A 130 7.91 18.25 24.07
C ARG A 130 7.17 17.00 23.57
N ARG A 131 7.83 16.16 22.77
CA ARG A 131 7.24 14.91 22.26
C ARG A 131 6.67 14.01 23.35
N LYS A 132 7.34 13.91 24.51
CA LYS A 132 6.90 13.06 25.63
C LYS A 132 5.60 13.55 26.28
N VAL A 133 5.28 14.84 26.15
CA VAL A 133 4.07 15.47 26.69
C VAL A 133 2.91 15.37 25.68
N ILE A 134 3.22 15.54 24.39
CA ILE A 134 2.22 15.59 23.31
C ILE A 134 1.80 14.18 22.87
N ALA A 135 2.76 13.29 22.59
CA ALA A 135 2.53 11.91 22.17
C ALA A 135 2.88 10.91 23.28
N ALA A 136 2.21 11.05 24.43
CA ALA A 136 2.57 10.34 25.66
C ALA A 136 2.22 8.83 25.62
N GLN A 137 1.07 8.47 25.04
CA GLN A 137 0.54 7.10 25.04
C GLN A 137 0.54 6.49 23.63
N PRO A 138 1.01 5.23 23.46
CA PRO A 138 0.72 4.47 22.25
C PRO A 138 -0.77 4.11 22.21
N MET A 139 -1.39 4.06 21.01
CA MET A 139 -2.68 3.39 20.89
C MET A 139 -2.54 1.95 21.36
N THR A 140 -3.61 1.39 21.94
CA THR A 140 -3.71 0.00 22.40
C THR A 140 -2.98 -0.97 21.46
N ARG A 141 -2.15 -1.86 22.03
CA ARG A 141 -1.19 -2.71 21.30
C ARG A 141 -1.89 -3.84 20.53
N HIS A 142 -2.59 -3.49 19.45
CA HIS A 142 -3.12 -4.44 18.48
C HIS A 142 -2.32 -4.30 17.18
N THR A 143 -1.34 -5.19 16.97
CA THR A 143 -0.43 -5.10 15.82
C THR A 143 -1.21 -5.17 14.49
N SER A 144 -2.35 -5.86 14.45
CA SER A 144 -3.22 -5.93 13.27
C SER A 144 -3.78 -4.56 12.88
N ILE A 145 -4.38 -3.83 13.82
CA ILE A 145 -4.91 -2.47 13.57
C ILE A 145 -3.78 -1.51 13.22
N ILE A 146 -2.65 -1.60 13.91
CA ILE A 146 -1.48 -0.76 13.61
C ILE A 146 -1.02 -0.99 12.16
N THR A 147 -0.87 -2.25 11.75
CA THR A 147 -0.44 -2.60 10.37
C THR A 147 -1.45 -2.11 9.34
N PHE A 148 -2.74 -2.32 9.60
CA PHE A 148 -3.84 -1.85 8.76
C PHE A 148 -3.78 -0.34 8.55
N MET A 149 -3.68 0.43 9.64
CA MET A 149 -3.66 1.88 9.58
C MET A 149 -2.36 2.41 8.95
N GLU A 150 -1.21 1.84 9.30
CA GLU A 150 0.09 2.21 8.70
C GLU A 150 0.05 2.00 7.18
N LEU A 151 -0.47 0.87 6.71
CA LEU A 151 -0.63 0.58 5.28
C LEU A 151 -1.55 1.59 4.58
N ASN A 152 -2.76 1.79 5.09
CA ASN A 152 -3.75 2.67 4.45
C ASN A 152 -3.30 4.14 4.46
N MET A 153 -2.70 4.62 5.57
CA MET A 153 -2.22 6.00 5.63
C MET A 153 -1.03 6.25 4.70
N MET A 154 -0.13 5.28 4.54
CA MET A 154 1.00 5.39 3.61
C MET A 154 0.52 5.36 2.15
N LEU A 155 -0.37 4.43 1.80
CA LEU A 155 -0.97 4.39 0.46
C LEU A 155 -1.68 5.71 0.15
N TRP A 156 -2.54 6.17 1.06
CA TRP A 156 -3.28 7.42 0.87
C TRP A 156 -2.36 8.62 0.71
N GLY A 157 -1.34 8.75 1.56
CA GLY A 157 -0.38 9.86 1.47
C GLY A 157 0.40 9.85 0.16
N LEU A 158 0.85 8.68 -0.30
CA LEU A 158 1.61 8.58 -1.56
C LEU A 158 0.74 8.76 -2.79
N TYR A 159 -0.48 8.24 -2.79
CA TYR A 159 -1.42 8.52 -3.87
C TYR A 159 -1.73 10.01 -3.97
N LEU A 160 -2.00 10.68 -2.84
CA LEU A 160 -2.20 12.14 -2.84
C LEU A 160 -0.97 12.88 -3.36
N LEU A 161 0.23 12.50 -2.91
CA LEU A 161 1.47 13.08 -3.40
C LEU A 161 1.62 12.92 -4.91
N LEU A 162 1.43 11.71 -5.43
CA LEU A 162 1.53 11.43 -6.86
C LEU A 162 0.47 12.21 -7.65
N MET A 163 -0.78 12.20 -7.21
CA MET A 163 -1.85 12.94 -7.89
C MET A 163 -1.60 14.45 -7.92
N PHE A 164 -1.05 15.05 -6.85
CA PHE A 164 -0.65 16.46 -6.88
C PHE A 164 0.56 16.73 -7.77
N CYS A 165 1.51 15.79 -7.86
CA CYS A 165 2.64 15.90 -8.79
C CYS A 165 2.18 15.81 -10.25
N TYR A 166 1.11 15.05 -10.49
CA TYR A 166 0.51 14.80 -11.79
C TYR A 166 -0.54 15.83 -12.20
N ASP A 167 -1.04 16.66 -11.28
CA ASP A 167 -1.96 17.74 -11.64
C ASP A 167 -1.20 18.84 -12.39
N LYS A 168 -1.58 19.07 -13.66
CA LYS A 168 -1.02 20.10 -14.53
C LYS A 168 -1.18 21.52 -14.01
N ASN A 169 -2.20 21.77 -13.19
CA ASN A 169 -2.42 23.09 -12.59
C ASN A 169 -1.46 23.34 -11.42
N PHE A 170 -0.87 22.30 -10.82
CA PHE A 170 0.09 22.41 -9.73
C PHE A 170 1.53 22.29 -10.19
N LEU A 171 1.90 21.12 -10.74
CA LEU A 171 3.27 20.79 -11.12
C LEU A 171 3.31 20.28 -12.56
N GLY A 172 2.51 19.25 -12.84
CA GLY A 172 2.46 18.58 -14.14
C GLY A 172 3.42 17.39 -14.26
N ASP A 173 3.04 16.50 -15.15
CA ASP A 173 3.56 15.14 -15.35
C ASP A 173 5.05 15.12 -15.74
N HIS A 174 5.48 16.14 -16.49
CA HIS A 174 6.85 16.28 -16.99
C HIS A 174 7.67 17.29 -16.17
N HIS A 175 7.16 17.72 -15.02
CA HIS A 175 7.84 18.72 -14.21
C HIS A 175 9.09 18.13 -13.53
N PRO A 176 10.22 18.87 -13.46
CA PRO A 176 11.44 18.40 -12.79
C PRO A 176 11.22 17.95 -11.34
N VAL A 177 10.27 18.55 -10.64
CA VAL A 177 9.91 18.18 -9.26
C VAL A 177 9.33 16.77 -9.18
N THR A 178 8.49 16.37 -10.14
CA THR A 178 7.92 15.01 -10.21
C THR A 178 9.04 13.97 -10.35
N PHE A 179 10.03 14.24 -11.20
CA PHE A 179 11.22 13.40 -11.33
C PHE A 179 12.07 13.37 -10.06
N LEU A 180 12.27 14.52 -9.39
CA LEU A 180 13.00 14.58 -8.13
C LEU A 180 12.30 13.79 -7.01
N VAL A 181 10.97 13.84 -6.95
CA VAL A 181 10.18 13.01 -6.02
C VAL A 181 10.41 11.53 -6.34
N GLY A 182 10.35 11.13 -7.60
CA GLY A 182 10.64 9.76 -8.02
C GLY A 182 12.04 9.29 -7.64
N ILE A 183 13.08 10.10 -7.89
CA ILE A 183 14.47 9.81 -7.51
C ILE A 183 14.60 9.73 -5.98
N GLY A 184 13.97 10.64 -5.25
CA GLY A 184 13.96 10.64 -3.78
C GLY A 184 13.33 9.36 -3.22
N CYS A 185 12.18 8.93 -3.76
CA CYS A 185 11.54 7.67 -3.42
C CYS A 185 12.42 6.46 -3.75
N LEU A 186 13.09 6.46 -4.91
CA LEU A 186 13.99 5.37 -5.31
C LEU A 186 15.17 5.25 -4.33
N ILE A 187 15.86 6.35 -4.05
CA ILE A 187 16.97 6.38 -3.08
C ILE A 187 16.50 5.94 -1.69
N GLY A 188 15.35 6.47 -1.24
CA GLY A 188 14.74 6.11 0.03
C GLY A 188 14.44 4.60 0.14
N SER A 189 13.89 4.01 -0.93
CA SER A 189 13.57 2.57 -0.97
C SER A 189 14.81 1.70 -0.81
N VAL A 190 15.95 2.08 -1.40
CA VAL A 190 17.22 1.34 -1.26
C VAL A 190 17.73 1.38 0.19
N PHE A 191 17.67 2.54 0.83
CA PHE A 191 18.05 2.67 2.23
C PHE A 191 17.15 1.86 3.17
N MET A 192 15.84 1.88 2.91
CA MET A 192 14.86 1.10 3.66
C MET A 192 15.07 -0.39 3.48
N PHE A 193 15.28 -0.86 2.25
CA PHE A 193 15.58 -2.25 1.95
C PHE A 193 16.85 -2.74 2.65
N LYS A 194 17.92 -1.94 2.67
CA LYS A 194 19.15 -2.27 3.41
C LYS A 194 18.90 -2.43 4.92
N ARG A 195 17.98 -1.64 5.49
CA ARG A 195 17.58 -1.75 6.89
C ARG A 195 16.68 -2.95 7.14
N GLU A 196 15.77 -3.25 6.23
CA GLU A 196 14.86 -4.40 6.25
C GLU A 196 15.63 -5.72 6.36
N LEU A 197 16.70 -5.88 5.60
CA LEU A 197 17.58 -7.07 5.65
C LEU A 197 18.21 -7.34 7.02
N LYS A 198 18.27 -6.33 7.90
CA LYS A 198 18.84 -6.44 9.25
C LYS A 198 17.80 -6.72 10.33
N LEU A 199 16.50 -6.68 10.00
CA LEU A 199 15.43 -6.88 10.97
C LEU A 199 15.15 -8.37 11.16
N ALA A 200 15.51 -8.90 12.34
CA ALA A 200 15.32 -10.32 12.68
C ALA A 200 13.86 -10.69 13.03
N ALA A 201 13.05 -9.73 13.49
CA ALA A 201 11.66 -9.98 13.89
C ALA A 201 10.73 -9.96 12.66
N TRP A 202 10.06 -11.08 12.39
CA TRP A 202 9.17 -11.25 11.21
C TRP A 202 8.08 -10.18 11.09
N GLY A 203 7.33 -9.89 12.15
CA GLY A 203 6.25 -8.88 12.09
C GLY A 203 6.77 -7.47 11.81
N ALA A 204 7.90 -7.07 12.41
CA ALA A 204 8.54 -5.78 12.12
C ALA A 204 9.13 -5.74 10.70
N ASN A 205 9.70 -6.86 10.25
CA ASN A 205 10.26 -6.99 8.90
C ASN A 205 9.15 -6.85 7.84
N ILE A 206 8.03 -7.57 7.98
CA ILE A 206 6.88 -7.46 7.06
C ILE A 206 6.34 -6.03 7.01
N ARG A 207 6.23 -5.34 8.16
CA ARG A 207 5.78 -3.93 8.17
C ARG A 207 6.74 -2.99 7.46
N MET A 208 8.05 -3.20 7.62
CA MET A 208 9.05 -2.45 6.87
C MET A 208 8.96 -2.76 5.37
N ALA A 209 8.81 -4.03 4.99
CA ALA A 209 8.66 -4.47 3.60
C ALA A 209 7.49 -3.79 2.91
N ILE A 210 6.34 -3.65 3.59
CA ILE A 210 5.18 -2.92 3.07
C ILE A 210 5.56 -1.47 2.73
N ALA A 211 6.20 -0.77 3.66
CA ALA A 211 6.62 0.61 3.44
C ALA A 211 7.67 0.72 2.31
N THR A 212 8.65 -0.19 2.27
CA THR A 212 9.67 -0.26 1.22
C THR A 212 9.03 -0.44 -0.16
N VAL A 213 8.10 -1.39 -0.30
CA VAL A 213 7.42 -1.69 -1.58
C VAL A 213 6.56 -0.53 -2.03
N ILE A 214 5.81 0.09 -1.12
CA ILE A 214 4.95 1.23 -1.42
C ILE A 214 5.78 2.42 -1.94
N ILE A 215 6.91 2.73 -1.29
CA ILE A 215 7.80 3.82 -1.72
C ILE A 215 8.53 3.47 -3.03
N PHE A 216 8.95 2.21 -3.20
CA PHE A 216 9.59 1.73 -4.42
C PHE A 216 8.64 1.78 -5.63
N TRP A 217 7.33 1.67 -5.41
CA TRP A 217 6.35 1.74 -6.48
C TRP A 217 6.20 3.14 -7.08
N ALA A 218 6.40 4.20 -6.30
CA ALA A 218 6.26 5.58 -6.78
C ALA A 218 7.13 5.90 -8.03
N PRO A 219 8.44 5.60 -8.07
CA PRO A 219 9.22 5.83 -9.29
C PRO A 219 8.79 4.93 -10.46
N ILE A 220 8.31 3.71 -10.20
CA ILE A 220 7.78 2.82 -11.23
C ILE A 220 6.55 3.47 -11.88
N GLU A 221 5.64 4.01 -11.08
CA GLU A 221 4.44 4.71 -11.53
C GLU A 221 4.78 5.95 -12.37
N ILE A 222 5.75 6.76 -11.91
CA ILE A 222 6.18 7.97 -12.63
C ILE A 222 6.81 7.59 -13.99
N LEU A 223 7.64 6.55 -14.02
CA LEU A 223 8.27 6.06 -15.25
C LEU A 223 7.26 5.41 -16.21
N GLY A 224 6.24 4.74 -15.66
CA GLY A 224 5.11 4.20 -16.42
C GLY A 224 4.29 5.31 -17.08
N ARG A 225 3.98 6.38 -16.33
CA ARG A 225 3.21 7.53 -16.81
C ARG A 225 3.87 8.28 -17.97
N ILE A 226 5.20 8.41 -17.96
CA ILE A 226 5.96 9.01 -19.07
C ILE A 226 6.19 8.03 -20.24
N ASN A 227 5.57 6.85 -20.22
CA ASN A 227 5.75 5.77 -21.20
C ASN A 227 7.22 5.32 -21.39
N PHE A 228 8.05 5.38 -20.34
CA PHE A 228 9.46 4.96 -20.42
C PHE A 228 9.60 3.46 -20.66
N PHE A 229 8.67 2.65 -20.14
CA PHE A 229 8.56 1.22 -20.44
C PHE A 229 7.09 0.82 -20.60
N LYS A 230 6.84 -0.28 -21.32
CA LYS A 230 5.51 -0.89 -21.36
C LYS A 230 5.27 -1.66 -20.07
N GLU A 231 4.25 -1.24 -19.33
CA GLU A 231 3.83 -1.91 -18.11
C GLU A 231 3.25 -3.30 -18.43
N PHE A 232 4.03 -4.35 -18.18
CA PHE A 232 3.60 -5.72 -18.47
C PHE A 232 2.37 -6.17 -17.67
N TRP A 233 2.04 -5.49 -16.56
CA TRP A 233 0.82 -5.76 -15.79
C TRP A 233 -0.42 -5.04 -16.33
N VAL A 234 -0.29 -4.06 -17.24
CA VAL A 234 -1.44 -3.35 -17.86
C VAL A 234 -2.07 -4.16 -18.99
N GLU A 235 -1.28 -5.01 -19.66
CA GLU A 235 -1.75 -5.94 -20.69
C GLU A 235 -1.59 -7.40 -20.24
N PRO A 236 -2.41 -7.88 -19.27
CA PRO A 236 -2.23 -9.20 -18.66
C PRO A 236 -2.34 -10.36 -19.66
N GLU A 237 -3.03 -10.19 -20.79
CA GLU A 237 -3.17 -11.22 -21.84
C GLU A 237 -1.90 -11.40 -22.67
N LYS A 238 -1.21 -10.31 -23.02
CA LYS A 238 0.05 -10.39 -23.78
C LYS A 238 1.22 -10.85 -22.91
N TYR A 239 1.18 -10.51 -21.62
CA TYR A 239 2.25 -10.81 -20.67
C TYR A 239 1.84 -11.86 -19.62
N ALA A 240 0.87 -12.71 -19.94
CA ALA A 240 0.40 -13.78 -19.07
C ALA A 240 1.55 -14.71 -18.60
N PRO A 241 2.51 -15.13 -19.45
CA PRO A 241 3.62 -15.97 -19.00
C PRO A 241 4.46 -15.30 -17.92
N GLN A 242 4.74 -14.00 -18.04
CA GLN A 242 5.53 -13.23 -17.08
C GLN A 242 4.80 -13.12 -15.74
N LEU A 243 3.49 -12.84 -15.77
CA LEU A 243 2.66 -12.77 -14.56
C LEU A 243 2.56 -14.13 -13.85
N ILE A 244 2.44 -15.22 -14.61
CA ILE A 244 2.40 -16.59 -14.06
C ILE A 244 3.74 -16.97 -13.44
N ILE A 245 4.88 -16.64 -14.07
CA ILE A 245 6.21 -16.91 -13.52
C ILE A 245 6.39 -16.16 -12.19
N ILE A 246 6.01 -14.88 -12.14
CA ILE A 246 6.07 -14.10 -10.89
C ILE A 246 5.20 -14.75 -9.81
N LEU A 247 3.97 -15.15 -10.15
CA LEU A 247 3.07 -15.81 -9.21
C LEU A 247 3.66 -17.13 -8.69
N LEU A 248 4.22 -17.96 -9.57
CA LEU A 248 4.88 -19.22 -9.21
C LEU A 248 6.08 -18.98 -8.30
N LEU A 249 6.91 -17.97 -8.56
CA LEU A 249 8.02 -17.60 -7.69
C LEU A 249 7.55 -17.22 -6.28
N PHE A 250 6.46 -16.45 -6.16
CA PHE A 250 5.87 -16.13 -4.87
C PHE A 250 5.34 -17.37 -4.14
N ILE A 251 4.68 -18.28 -4.84
CA ILE A 251 4.18 -19.54 -4.27
C ILE A 251 5.35 -20.41 -3.78
N VAL A 252 6.37 -20.61 -4.61
CA VAL A 252 7.56 -21.40 -4.27
C VAL A 252 8.29 -20.80 -3.08
N LEU A 253 8.48 -19.48 -3.05
CA LEU A 253 9.09 -18.79 -1.93
C LEU A 253 8.25 -18.94 -0.66
N GLY A 254 6.93 -18.80 -0.76
CA GLY A 254 5.99 -19.01 0.35
C GLY A 254 6.08 -20.43 0.92
N ILE A 255 6.07 -21.44 0.06
CA ILE A 255 6.22 -22.85 0.45
C ILE A 255 7.59 -23.09 1.10
N TYR A 256 8.67 -22.57 0.49
CA TYR A 256 10.03 -22.70 1.03
C TYR A 256 10.14 -22.11 2.45
N LEU A 257 9.61 -20.90 2.65
CA LEU A 257 9.60 -20.24 3.95
C LEU A 257 8.73 -20.99 4.96
N TRP A 258 7.59 -21.53 4.54
CA TRP A 258 6.73 -22.34 5.40
C TRP A 258 7.43 -23.63 5.85
N LEU A 259 8.05 -24.37 4.92
CA LEU A 259 8.80 -25.58 5.22
C LEU A 259 9.99 -25.31 6.16
N LYS A 260 10.72 -24.21 5.94
CA LYS A 260 11.83 -23.78 6.81
C LYS A 260 11.32 -23.37 8.20
N GLY A 261 10.18 -22.70 8.27
CA GLY A 261 9.50 -22.35 9.52
C GLY A 261 9.07 -23.57 10.33
N THR A 262 8.47 -24.57 9.68
CA THR A 262 8.06 -25.83 10.30
C THR A 262 9.27 -26.63 10.80
N LYS A 263 10.34 -26.76 9.99
CA LYS A 263 11.58 -27.43 10.40
C LYS A 263 12.27 -26.77 11.60
N ARG A 264 12.23 -25.44 11.72
CA ARG A 264 12.79 -24.74 12.89
C ARG A 264 11.99 -25.03 14.15
N LYS A 265 10.67 -25.04 14.04
CA LYS A 265 9.77 -25.35 15.15
C LYS A 265 9.95 -26.80 15.65
N THR A 266 10.10 -27.76 14.73
CA THR A 266 10.36 -29.17 15.08
C THR A 266 11.74 -29.36 15.74
N ARG A 267 12.77 -28.59 15.37
CA ARG A 267 14.09 -28.62 16.03
C ARG A 267 14.08 -28.02 17.43
N GLU A 268 13.31 -26.96 17.65
CA GLU A 268 13.10 -26.35 18.97
C GLU A 268 12.30 -27.29 19.91
N GLU A 269 11.34 -28.05 19.37
CA GLU A 269 10.56 -29.07 20.12
C GLU A 269 11.37 -30.34 20.44
N ASP A 270 12.38 -30.71 19.63
CA ASP A 270 13.25 -31.89 19.82
C ASP A 270 14.53 -31.60 20.66
N GLY A 271 14.62 -30.43 21.30
CA GLY A 271 15.71 -30.10 22.22
C GLY A 271 17.12 -30.01 21.60
N ARG A 272 17.22 -29.93 20.26
CA ARG A 272 18.49 -29.75 19.54
C ARG A 272 18.70 -28.27 19.20
N ALA A 273 19.02 -27.47 20.21
CA ALA A 273 19.50 -26.10 20.05
C ALA A 273 20.89 -25.96 20.67
#